data_AF-A0A2V8HCH7-F1
#
_entry.id   AF-A0A2V8HCH7-F1
#
_cell.length_a   1.000
_cell.length_b   1.000
_cell.length_c   1.000
_cell.angle_alpha   90.00
_cell.angle_beta   90.00
_cell.angle_gamma   90.00
#
_symmetry.space_group_name_H-M   'P 1'
#
loop_
_entity.id
_entity.type
_entity.pdbx_description
1 polymer ?
#
loop_
_entity_poly.entity_id
_entity_poly.type
_entity_poly.pdbx_seq_one_letter_code
_entity_poly.pdbx_strand_id
1 'polypeptide(L)'
;MRSARRPGLRGVTDGMPGGSELRAIEVGGGLWAIVQSVPAAQYGEEALARGLQNLDWVGPRAIAHERVIESFLSAPALLPMQLFTLFTADDRVADHVRSDRSRITRILKRVEKKVEWGVRLTFSEKSAREKASKKSVRSGT
;
A
#
# COMPACT_ATOMS: atom_id res chain seq x y z
N MET A 1 -1.38 11.25 -2.21
CA MET A 1 -2.84 11.39 -1.95
C MET A 1 -3.36 12.74 -2.42
N ARG A 2 -4.66 12.85 -2.69
CA ARG A 2 -5.35 14.12 -2.91
C ARG A 2 -5.87 14.65 -1.58
N SER A 3 -5.61 15.92 -1.27
CA SER A 3 -6.16 16.61 -0.10
C SER A 3 -6.13 18.12 -0.28
N ALA A 4 -7.19 18.80 0.16
CA ALA A 4 -7.26 20.26 0.15
C ALA A 4 -6.39 20.92 1.23
N ARG A 5 -6.01 20.17 2.27
CA ARG A 5 -5.17 20.64 3.37
C ARG A 5 -4.02 19.67 3.60
N ARG A 6 -2.98 20.12 4.30
CA ARG A 6 -1.88 19.23 4.74
C ARG A 6 -2.47 18.04 5.50
N PRO A 7 -2.18 16.79 5.09
CA PRO A 7 -2.65 15.61 5.80
C PRO A 7 -2.14 15.59 7.24
N GLY A 8 -3.01 15.22 8.17
CA GLY A 8 -2.61 14.99 9.56
C GLY A 8 -1.80 13.70 9.67
N LEU A 9 -0.72 13.72 10.45
CA LEU A 9 0.13 12.55 10.73
C LEU A 9 0.00 12.07 12.17
N ARG A 10 -0.85 12.73 12.98
CA ARG A 10 -1.08 12.36 14.38
C ARG A 10 -1.75 10.98 14.42
N GLY A 11 -1.13 10.05 15.14
CA GLY A 11 -1.63 8.68 15.30
C GLY A 11 -1.07 7.67 14.30
N VAL A 12 -0.24 8.08 13.34
CA VAL A 12 0.52 7.13 12.50
C VAL A 12 1.77 6.72 13.28
N THR A 13 1.69 5.60 14.00
CA THR A 13 2.73 5.19 14.95
C THR A 13 3.89 4.44 14.29
N ASP A 14 3.62 3.73 13.20
CA ASP A 14 4.58 2.78 12.61
C ASP A 14 4.85 3.15 11.14
N GLY A 15 6.00 3.77 10.91
CA GLY A 15 6.58 3.88 9.57
C GLY A 15 7.50 2.70 9.27
N MET A 16 8.29 2.83 8.21
CA MET A 16 9.36 1.89 7.87
C MET A 16 10.32 1.68 9.04
N PRO A 17 10.74 0.42 9.33
CA PRO A 17 11.67 0.10 10.40
C PRO A 17 12.95 0.95 10.35
N GLY A 18 13.29 1.58 11.48
CA GLY A 18 14.47 2.44 11.61
C GLY A 18 14.35 3.81 10.93
N GLY A 19 13.22 4.11 10.30
CA GLY A 19 12.97 5.42 9.70
C GLY A 19 12.66 6.50 10.73
N SER A 20 12.86 7.75 10.30
CA SER A 20 12.48 8.97 11.03
C SER A 20 10.96 9.16 11.12
N GLU A 21 10.49 10.29 11.67
CA GLU A 21 9.08 10.65 11.62
C GLU A 21 8.57 10.79 10.18
N LEU A 22 7.33 10.36 9.94
CA LEU A 22 6.64 10.59 8.67
C LEU A 22 6.47 12.09 8.45
N ARG A 23 6.52 12.50 7.18
CA ARG A 23 6.33 13.88 6.74
C ARG A 23 5.38 13.91 5.56
N ALA A 24 4.58 14.98 5.49
CA ALA A 24 3.75 15.27 4.33
C ALA A 24 4.36 16.42 3.55
N ILE A 25 4.71 16.17 2.28
CA ILE A 25 5.25 17.16 1.35
C ILE A 25 4.23 17.50 0.28
N GLU A 26 4.07 18.79 -0.03
CA GLU A 26 3.20 19.23 -1.11
C GLU A 26 3.90 19.01 -2.46
N VAL A 27 3.21 18.33 -3.38
CA VAL A 27 3.72 18.02 -4.73
C VAL A 27 2.87 18.70 -5.82
N GLY A 28 2.20 19.79 -5.44
CA GLY A 28 1.43 20.70 -6.30
C GLY A 28 -0.01 20.27 -6.57
N GLY A 29 -0.87 21.24 -6.89
CA GLY A 29 -2.26 21.03 -7.32
C GLY A 29 -3.09 20.15 -6.39
N GLY A 30 -2.99 20.39 -5.08
CA GLY A 30 -3.71 19.66 -4.04
C GLY A 30 -3.28 18.20 -3.85
N LEU A 31 -2.08 17.85 -4.31
CA LEU A 31 -1.48 16.53 -4.08
C LEU A 31 -0.41 16.62 -3.00
N TRP A 32 -0.40 15.60 -2.15
CA TRP A 32 0.56 15.43 -1.07
C TRP A 32 1.22 14.06 -1.17
N ALA A 33 2.53 13.99 -0.97
CA ALA A 33 3.24 12.74 -0.77
C ALA A 33 3.52 12.56 0.73
N ILE A 34 3.29 11.34 1.21
CA ILE A 34 3.65 10.93 2.57
C ILE A 34 4.99 10.22 2.44
N VAL A 35 6.01 10.73 3.13
CA VAL A 35 7.40 10.30 3.00
C VAL A 35 8.02 10.07 4.37
N GLN A 36 9.07 9.25 4.39
CA GLN A 36 9.87 8.99 5.58
C GLN A 36 11.33 8.86 5.18
N SER A 37 12.24 9.51 5.89
CA SER A 37 13.67 9.28 5.68
C SER A 37 14.08 8.01 6.40
N VAL A 38 14.83 7.16 5.72
CA VAL A 38 15.29 5.85 6.22
C VAL A 38 16.82 5.75 6.20
N PRO A 39 17.44 4.93 7.07
CA PRO A 39 18.90 4.83 7.13
C PRO A 39 19.49 4.18 5.89
N ALA A 40 20.46 4.84 5.24
CA ALA A 40 21.15 4.30 4.06
C ALA A 40 21.85 2.96 4.34
N ALA A 41 22.34 2.75 5.58
CA ALA A 41 22.94 1.48 5.98
C ALA A 41 21.98 0.27 5.87
N GLN A 42 20.66 0.49 5.94
CA GLN A 42 19.66 -0.57 5.85
C GLN A 42 18.90 -0.60 4.51
N TYR A 43 18.78 0.55 3.84
CA TYR A 43 17.95 0.72 2.64
C TYR A 43 18.74 1.18 1.41
N GLY A 44 20.07 1.31 1.52
CA GLY A 44 20.95 1.49 0.37
C GLY A 44 20.93 0.26 -0.54
N GLU A 45 21.35 0.43 -1.79
CA GLU A 45 21.21 -0.55 -2.87
C GLU A 45 21.64 -1.97 -2.48
N GLU A 46 22.86 -2.14 -1.95
CA GLU A 46 23.36 -3.46 -1.57
C GLU A 46 22.60 -4.08 -0.40
N ALA A 47 22.29 -3.30 0.64
CA ALA A 47 21.56 -3.77 1.81
C ALA A 47 20.14 -4.17 1.45
N LEU A 48 19.50 -3.38 0.59
CA LEU A 48 18.17 -3.64 0.05
C LEU A 48 18.18 -4.91 -0.82
N ALA A 49 19.16 -5.05 -1.73
CA ALA A 49 19.29 -6.23 -2.59
C ALA A 49 19.42 -7.52 -1.77
N ARG A 50 20.22 -7.51 -0.70
CA ARG A 50 20.33 -8.65 0.24
C ARG A 50 19.03 -8.87 1.02
N GLY A 51 18.42 -7.81 1.53
CA GLY A 51 17.17 -7.87 2.30
C GLY A 51 16.01 -8.45 1.50
N LEU A 52 15.91 -8.12 0.20
CA LEU A 52 14.87 -8.62 -0.69
C LEU A 52 14.92 -10.14 -0.93
N GLN A 53 16.08 -10.79 -0.68
CA GLN A 53 16.20 -12.24 -0.74
C GLN A 53 15.70 -12.94 0.54
N ASN A 54 15.28 -12.19 1.56
CA ASN A 54 14.87 -12.71 2.87
C ASN A 54 13.43 -12.27 3.20
N LEU A 55 12.48 -13.21 3.18
CA LEU A 55 11.08 -12.91 3.48
C LEU A 55 10.84 -12.46 4.92
N ASP A 56 11.62 -12.93 5.90
CA ASP A 56 11.51 -12.49 7.30
C ASP A 56 12.00 -11.04 7.46
N TRP A 57 12.87 -10.59 6.56
CA TRP A 57 13.25 -9.18 6.46
C TRP A 57 12.15 -8.38 5.75
N VAL A 58 11.64 -8.85 4.61
CA VAL A 58 10.65 -8.13 3.79
C VAL A 58 9.29 -8.00 4.49
N GLY A 59 8.80 -9.07 5.11
CA GLY A 59 7.45 -9.15 5.69
C GLY A 59 7.11 -7.99 6.65
N PRO A 60 7.92 -7.73 7.68
CA PRO A 60 7.71 -6.59 8.58
C PRO A 60 7.70 -5.23 7.88
N ARG A 61 8.53 -5.03 6.82
CA ARG A 61 8.52 -3.79 6.04
C ARG A 61 7.25 -3.65 5.20
N ALA A 62 6.79 -4.74 4.60
CA ALA A 62 5.55 -4.75 3.83
C ALA A 62 4.34 -4.40 4.72
N ILE A 63 4.27 -4.98 5.92
CA ILE A 63 3.23 -4.67 6.91
C ILE A 63 3.31 -3.20 7.35
N ALA A 64 4.51 -2.68 7.64
CA ALA A 64 4.68 -1.28 8.01
C ALA A 64 4.22 -0.32 6.89
N HIS A 65 4.57 -0.61 5.64
CA HIS A 65 4.12 0.15 4.48
C HIS A 65 2.59 0.15 4.35
N GLU A 66 1.95 -0.99 4.56
CA GLU A 66 0.49 -1.10 4.52
C GLU A 66 -0.18 -0.31 5.66
N ARG A 67 0.34 -0.38 6.89
CA ARG A 67 -0.19 0.41 8.02
C ARG A 67 -0.17 1.91 7.76
N VAL A 68 0.88 2.40 7.09
CA VAL A 68 0.95 3.80 6.67
C VAL A 68 -0.16 4.08 5.64
N ILE A 69 -0.35 3.22 4.65
CA ILE A 69 -1.43 3.37 3.64
C ILE A 69 -2.81 3.40 4.32
N GLU A 70 -3.08 2.44 5.21
CA GLU A 70 -4.35 2.30 5.94
C GLU A 70 -4.71 3.58 6.70
N SER A 71 -3.71 4.25 7.27
CA SER A 71 -3.89 5.51 8.00
C SER A 71 -4.42 6.66 7.14
N PHE A 72 -4.33 6.56 5.80
CA PHE A 72 -4.81 7.58 4.86
C PHE A 72 -5.98 7.13 3.98
N LEU A 73 -6.62 5.99 4.27
CA LEU A 73 -7.75 5.49 3.46
C LEU A 73 -8.98 6.41 3.48
N SER A 74 -9.11 7.29 4.48
CA SER A 74 -10.16 8.31 4.55
C SER A 74 -9.96 9.50 3.60
N ALA A 75 -8.80 9.58 2.94
CA ALA A 75 -8.53 10.61 1.94
C ALA A 75 -9.49 10.48 0.75
N PRO A 76 -9.87 11.61 0.09
CA PRO A 76 -10.74 11.58 -1.09
C PRO A 76 -10.25 10.63 -2.20
N ALA A 77 -8.93 10.58 -2.40
CA ALA A 77 -8.26 9.65 -3.29
C ALA A 77 -6.82 9.40 -2.82
N LEU A 78 -6.43 8.12 -2.77
CA LEU A 78 -5.09 7.66 -2.42
C LEU A 78 -4.51 6.84 -3.56
N LEU A 79 -3.21 6.99 -3.80
CA LEU A 79 -2.44 6.17 -4.73
C LEU A 79 -1.27 5.58 -3.94
N PRO A 80 -1.33 4.31 -3.54
CA PRO A 80 -0.21 3.62 -2.92
C PRO A 80 0.97 3.52 -3.90
N MET A 81 2.17 3.82 -3.43
CA MET A 81 3.40 3.55 -4.18
C MET A 81 3.82 2.10 -3.94
N GLN A 82 4.60 1.53 -4.87
CA GLN A 82 5.20 0.22 -4.67
C GLN A 82 6.12 0.25 -3.44
N LEU A 83 6.14 -0.84 -2.68
CA LEU A 83 7.08 -1.01 -1.57
C LEU A 83 8.51 -0.80 -2.08
N PHE A 84 9.32 -0.09 -1.28
CA PHE A 84 10.69 0.33 -1.63
C PHE A 84 10.81 1.26 -2.84
N THR A 85 9.78 2.09 -3.11
CA THR A 85 9.97 3.30 -3.92
C THR A 85 10.81 4.31 -3.13
N LEU A 86 12.13 4.26 -3.30
CA LEU A 86 13.08 5.10 -2.57
C LEU A 86 13.58 6.26 -3.43
N PHE A 87 13.76 7.41 -2.79
CA PHE A 87 14.34 8.60 -3.37
C PHE A 87 15.49 9.08 -2.50
N THR A 88 16.52 9.65 -3.11
CA THR A 88 17.68 10.18 -2.38
C THR A 88 17.39 11.46 -1.62
N ALA A 89 16.34 12.21 -2.02
CA ALA A 89 15.92 13.46 -1.39
C ALA A 89 14.44 13.79 -1.71
N ASP A 90 13.86 14.71 -0.93
CA ASP A 90 12.44 15.09 -1.01
C ASP A 90 12.08 15.80 -2.33
N ASP A 91 13.01 16.55 -2.90
CA ASP A 91 12.86 17.23 -4.20
C ASP A 91 12.65 16.22 -5.35
N ARG A 92 13.36 15.09 -5.31
CA ARG A 92 13.21 13.98 -6.26
C ARG A 92 11.82 13.35 -6.21
N VAL A 93 11.16 13.36 -5.05
CA VAL A 93 9.77 12.91 -4.91
C VAL A 93 8.84 13.85 -5.65
N ALA A 94 9.01 15.16 -5.46
CA ALA A 94 8.20 16.17 -6.14
C ALA A 94 8.41 16.13 -7.67
N ASP A 95 9.64 15.95 -8.13
CA ASP A 95 9.98 15.81 -9.54
C ASP A 95 9.34 14.57 -10.17
N HIS A 96 9.39 13.42 -9.48
CA HIS A 96 8.74 12.19 -9.94
C HIS A 96 7.22 12.37 -10.10
N VAL A 97 6.57 13.02 -9.14
CA VAL A 97 5.12 13.31 -9.24
C VAL A 97 4.84 14.33 -10.36
N ARG A 98 5.73 15.29 -10.59
CA ARG A 98 5.61 16.27 -11.68
C ARG A 98 5.76 15.61 -13.05
N SER A 99 6.74 14.73 -13.25
CA SER A 99 6.94 14.04 -14.53
C SER A 99 5.75 13.14 -14.88
N ASP A 100 5.15 12.50 -13.88
CA ASP A 100 4.03 11.57 -14.05
C ASP A 100 2.65 12.18 -13.78
N ARG A 101 2.56 13.52 -13.74
CA ARG A 101 1.39 14.26 -13.26
C ARG A 101 0.09 13.84 -13.92
N SER A 102 0.10 13.70 -15.23
CA SER A 102 -1.08 13.36 -16.03
C SER A 102 -1.60 11.96 -15.68
N ARG A 103 -0.70 10.99 -15.57
CA ARG A 103 -0.98 9.59 -15.20
C ARG A 103 -1.51 9.50 -13.77
N ILE A 104 -0.82 10.10 -12.81
CA ILE A 104 -1.20 10.12 -11.39
C ILE A 104 -2.59 10.77 -11.22
N THR A 105 -2.82 11.91 -11.88
CA THR A 105 -4.11 12.61 -11.80
C THR A 105 -5.24 11.76 -12.38
N ARG A 106 -5.00 11.05 -13.49
CA ARG A 106 -5.99 10.14 -14.10
C ARG A 106 -6.35 9.00 -13.16
N ILE A 107 -5.34 8.38 -12.52
CA ILE A 107 -5.57 7.28 -11.56
C ILE A 107 -6.36 7.80 -10.35
N LEU A 108 -5.94 8.92 -9.75
CA LEU A 108 -6.62 9.50 -8.60
C LEU A 108 -8.09 9.85 -8.91
N LYS A 109 -8.37 10.43 -10.08
CA LYS A 109 -9.75 10.69 -10.52
C LYS A 109 -10.57 9.40 -10.66
N ARG A 110 -9.95 8.31 -11.12
CA ARG A 110 -10.64 7.02 -11.31
C ARG A 110 -11.03 6.38 -9.97
N VAL A 111 -10.22 6.55 -8.93
CA VAL A 111 -10.42 5.91 -7.60
C VAL A 111 -11.09 6.85 -6.57
N GLU A 112 -11.25 8.13 -6.90
CA GLU A 112 -11.86 9.11 -6.00
C GLU A 112 -13.25 8.68 -5.54
N LYS A 113 -13.48 8.69 -4.21
CA LYS A 113 -14.71 8.25 -3.54
C LYS A 113 -15.12 6.80 -3.86
N LYS A 114 -14.16 5.95 -4.20
CA LYS A 114 -14.37 4.51 -4.36
C LYS A 114 -13.64 3.74 -3.28
N VAL A 115 -14.11 2.52 -3.05
CA VAL A 115 -13.49 1.56 -2.15
C VAL A 115 -13.04 0.34 -2.94
N GLU A 116 -11.90 -0.23 -2.54
CA GLU A 116 -11.38 -1.47 -3.10
C GLU A 116 -11.93 -2.66 -2.31
N TRP A 117 -12.33 -3.73 -3.00
CA TRP A 117 -12.79 -4.96 -2.39
C TRP A 117 -11.97 -6.15 -2.92
N GLY A 118 -11.38 -6.91 -2.02
CA GLY A 118 -10.79 -8.22 -2.32
C GLY A 118 -11.77 -9.33 -1.96
N VAL A 119 -12.22 -10.11 -2.95
CA VAL A 119 -13.09 -11.28 -2.72
C VAL A 119 -12.30 -12.55 -3.01
N ARG A 120 -12.17 -13.43 -2.01
CA ARG A 120 -11.55 -14.75 -2.16
C ARG A 120 -12.60 -15.84 -1.98
N LEU A 121 -12.82 -16.63 -3.02
CA LEU A 121 -13.69 -17.81 -2.99
C LEU A 121 -12.82 -19.06 -2.91
N THR A 122 -13.14 -19.95 -1.97
CA THR A 122 -12.52 -21.28 -1.88
C THR A 122 -13.59 -22.34 -2.05
N PHE A 123 -13.28 -23.38 -2.81
CA PHE A 123 -14.20 -24.48 -3.10
C PHE A 123 -13.48 -25.81 -2.90
N SER A 124 -14.08 -26.70 -2.12
CA SER A 124 -13.63 -28.09 -1.96
C SER A 124 -14.51 -28.99 -2.80
N GLU A 125 -14.00 -29.45 -3.93
CA GLU A 125 -14.73 -30.36 -4.82
C GLU A 125 -15.07 -31.68 -4.12
N LYS A 126 -14.14 -32.22 -3.33
CA LYS A 126 -14.33 -33.47 -2.57
C LYS A 126 -15.52 -33.35 -1.61
N SER A 127 -15.55 -32.28 -0.80
CA SER A 127 -16.62 -32.06 0.18
C SER A 127 -17.97 -31.77 -0.49
N ALA A 128 -17.96 -31.15 -1.69
CA ALA A 128 -19.17 -30.93 -2.47
C ALA A 128 -19.75 -32.24 -3.03
N ARG A 129 -18.90 -33.12 -3.58
CA ARG A 129 -19.30 -34.44 -4.10
C ARG A 129 -19.85 -35.35 -2.99
N GLU A 130 -19.22 -35.38 -1.82
CA GLU A 130 -19.70 -36.17 -0.68
C GLU A 130 -21.09 -35.73 -0.19
N LYS A 131 -21.36 -34.42 -0.16
CA LYS A 131 -22.68 -33.89 0.21
C LYS A 131 -23.74 -34.18 -0.85
N ALA A 132 -23.39 -34.11 -2.14
CA ALA A 132 -24.30 -34.45 -3.23
C ALA A 132 -24.71 -35.93 -3.20
N SER A 133 -23.74 -36.84 -2.96
CA SER A 133 -24.01 -38.27 -2.81
C SER A 133 -24.90 -38.57 -1.59
N LYS A 134 -24.62 -37.98 -0.42
CA LYS A 134 -25.46 -38.15 0.78
C LYS A 134 -26.88 -37.59 0.63
N LYS A 135 -27.06 -36.54 -0.18
CA LYS A 135 -28.38 -35.93 -0.43
C LYS A 135 -29.21 -36.79 -1.41
N SER A 136 -28.55 -37.40 -2.41
CA SER A 136 -29.17 -38.38 -3.33
C SER A 136 -29.64 -39.64 -2.60
N VAL A 137 -28.94 -40.07 -1.55
CA VAL A 137 -29.30 -41.25 -0.75
C VAL A 137 -30.50 -40.97 0.18
N ARG A 138 -30.70 -39.72 0.61
CA ARG A 138 -31.79 -39.33 1.53
C ARG A 138 -33.13 -38.98 0.87
N SER A 139 -33.18 -38.74 -0.45
CA SER A 139 -34.45 -38.43 -1.14
C SER A 139 -35.10 -39.64 -1.84
N GLY A 140 -34.60 -40.86 -1.59
CA GLY A 140 -35.06 -42.10 -2.20
C GLY A 140 -35.71 -43.09 -1.23
N THR A 141 -36.30 -42.61 -0.12
CA THR A 141 -37.11 -43.40 0.81
C THR A 141 -38.50 -42.80 0.88
#